data_AF-A0A6A1WJE0-F1
#
_entry.id   AF-A0A6A1WJE0-F1
#
_cell.length_a   1.000
_cell.length_b   1.000
_cell.length_c   1.000
_cell.angle_alpha   90.00
_cell.angle_beta   90.00
_cell.angle_gamma   90.00
#
_symmetry.space_group_name_H-M   'P 1'
#
loop_
_entity.id
_entity.type
_entity.pdbx_description
1 polymer ?
#
loop_
_entity_poly.entity_id
_entity_poly.type
_entity_poly.pdbx_seq_one_letter_code
_entity_poly.pdbx_strand_id
1 'polypeptide(L)'
;MTEDLQHDDKEVQNLKARLQAHNSMDLIHLHQSEDVVDQLRDQECVKHQMHEAFKSYKCKLHRIYKKFRTSKIARTNPPDEVDIKTWLKLCTQWEDDDYKALSKKNATNRSKLVINHTARSKSLHRLCEEKRDEDSAVIEFYKELTPTRTVVG
;
A
#
# COMPACT_ATOMS: atom_id res chain seq x y z
N MET A 1 27.95 61.73 -3.60
CA MET A 1 28.52 60.45 -4.06
C MET A 1 28.14 59.30 -3.10
N THR A 2 26.93 59.31 -2.56
CA THR A 2 26.47 58.35 -1.51
C THR A 2 25.08 57.78 -1.81
N GLU A 3 24.44 58.22 -2.90
CA GLU A 3 23.10 57.76 -3.28
C GLU A 3 23.17 56.46 -4.11
N ASP A 4 24.20 56.27 -4.92
CA ASP A 4 24.37 55.05 -5.73
C ASP A 4 24.66 53.81 -4.87
N LEU A 5 25.46 53.95 -3.80
CA LEU A 5 25.79 52.85 -2.89
C LEU A 5 24.61 52.38 -2.01
N GLN A 6 23.59 53.23 -1.79
CA GLN A 6 22.39 52.85 -1.03
C GLN A 6 21.31 52.21 -1.89
N HIS A 7 21.36 52.38 -3.21
CA HIS A 7 20.43 51.76 -4.15
C HIS A 7 20.76 50.28 -4.33
N ASP A 8 22.04 49.97 -4.52
CA ASP A 8 22.54 48.60 -4.71
C ASP A 8 22.28 47.70 -3.50
N ASP A 9 22.43 48.24 -2.28
CA ASP A 9 22.17 47.47 -1.05
C ASP A 9 20.68 47.11 -0.92
N LYS A 10 19.77 48.01 -1.32
CA LYS A 10 18.32 47.72 -1.32
C LYS A 10 17.94 46.67 -2.35
N GLU A 11 18.60 46.69 -3.51
CA GLU A 11 18.40 45.68 -4.56
C GLU A 11 18.88 44.30 -4.11
N VAL A 12 20.06 44.22 -3.48
CA VAL A 12 20.59 42.98 -2.91
C VAL A 12 19.69 42.42 -1.81
N GLN A 13 19.13 43.27 -0.93
CA GLN A 13 18.18 42.82 0.09
C GLN A 13 16.86 42.33 -0.52
N ASN A 14 16.37 42.97 -1.59
CA ASN A 14 15.18 42.52 -2.31
C ASN A 14 15.43 41.15 -2.97
N LEU A 15 16.57 40.97 -3.63
CA LEU A 15 16.96 39.70 -4.24
C LEU A 15 17.09 38.57 -3.20
N LYS A 16 17.66 38.85 -2.02
CA LYS A 16 17.70 37.90 -0.90
C LYS A 16 16.31 37.54 -0.39
N ALA A 17 15.42 38.52 -0.22
CA ALA A 17 14.04 38.27 0.20
C ALA A 17 13.27 37.43 -0.82
N ARG A 18 13.47 37.68 -2.12
CA ARG A 18 12.87 36.89 -3.22
C ARG A 18 13.38 35.46 -3.24
N LEU A 19 14.70 35.26 -3.07
CA LEU A 19 15.31 33.93 -2.99
C LEU A 19 14.82 33.17 -1.74
N GLN A 20 14.70 33.85 -0.60
CA GLN A 20 14.16 33.26 0.62
C GLN A 20 12.69 32.85 0.45
N ALA A 21 11.87 33.69 -0.18
CA ALA A 21 10.49 33.39 -0.48
C ALA A 21 10.35 32.20 -1.45
N HIS A 22 11.19 32.14 -2.49
CA HIS A 22 11.23 31.01 -3.43
C HIS A 22 11.60 29.71 -2.73
N ASN A 23 12.68 29.70 -1.94
CA ASN A 23 13.10 28.52 -1.19
C ASN A 23 12.04 28.07 -0.17
N SER A 24 11.32 29.01 0.46
CA SER A 24 10.21 28.69 1.36
C SER A 24 9.04 28.05 0.62
N MET A 25 8.72 28.51 -0.60
CA MET A 25 7.65 27.96 -1.42
C MET A 25 8.00 26.56 -1.92
N ASP A 26 9.25 26.33 -2.33
CA ASP A 26 9.73 25.00 -2.74
C ASP A 26 9.66 23.99 -1.60
N LEU A 27 10.01 24.40 -0.37
CA LEU A 27 9.92 23.54 0.80
C LEU A 27 8.47 23.16 1.11
N ILE A 28 7.53 24.10 0.97
CA ILE A 28 6.10 23.85 1.15
C ILE A 28 5.57 22.87 0.09
N HIS A 29 5.93 23.06 -1.18
CA HIS A 29 5.52 22.14 -2.25
C HIS A 29 6.10 20.74 -2.06
N LEU A 30 7.35 20.61 -1.61
CA LEU A 30 7.96 19.31 -1.31
C LEU A 30 7.21 18.61 -0.17
N HIS A 31 6.92 19.32 0.93
CA HIS A 31 6.18 18.76 2.06
C HIS A 31 4.76 18.34 1.66
N GLN A 32 4.05 19.20 0.90
CA GLN A 32 2.74 18.87 0.36
C GLN A 32 2.77 17.66 -0.58
N SER A 33 3.85 17.49 -1.35
CA SER A 33 4.01 16.32 -2.22
C SER A 33 4.26 15.04 -1.44
N GLU A 34 5.00 15.10 -0.33
CA GLU A 34 5.23 13.96 0.57
C GLU A 34 3.93 13.56 1.30
N ASP A 35 3.20 14.53 1.83
CA ASP A 35 1.89 14.33 2.48
C ASP A 35 0.87 13.65 1.55
N VAL A 36 0.83 14.06 0.27
CA VAL A 36 -0.05 13.45 -0.73
C VAL A 36 0.35 12.00 -1.02
N VAL A 37 1.65 11.71 -1.08
CA VAL A 37 2.14 10.33 -1.30
C VAL A 37 1.84 9.45 -0.08
N ASP A 38 1.97 9.96 1.14
CA ASP A 38 1.60 9.24 2.36
C ASP A 38 0.10 8.97 2.45
N GLN A 39 -0.73 9.96 2.13
CA GLN A 39 -2.18 9.76 2.09
C GLN A 39 -2.62 8.69 1.08
N LEU A 40 -1.93 8.60 -0.07
CA LEU A 40 -2.18 7.56 -1.07
C LEU A 40 -1.78 6.17 -0.56
N ARG A 41 -0.61 6.05 0.09
CA ARG A 41 -0.15 4.79 0.73
C ARG A 41 -1.14 4.30 1.79
N ASP A 42 -1.66 5.20 2.61
CA ASP A 42 -2.63 4.88 3.64
C ASP A 42 -3.95 4.38 3.05
N GLN A 43 -4.43 5.01 1.97
CA GLN A 43 -5.63 4.55 1.27
C GLN A 43 -5.47 3.15 0.69
N GLU A 44 -4.31 2.84 0.10
CA GLU A 44 -4.02 1.50 -0.42
C GLU A 44 -3.96 0.47 0.71
N CYS A 45 -3.33 0.82 1.84
CA CYS A 45 -3.28 -0.03 3.02
C CYS A 45 -4.67 -0.37 3.55
N VAL A 46 -5.52 0.64 3.73
CA VAL A 46 -6.91 0.47 4.20
C VAL A 46 -7.70 -0.39 3.21
N LYS A 47 -7.61 -0.12 1.91
CA LYS A 47 -8.28 -0.94 0.88
C LYS A 47 -7.82 -2.39 0.93
N HIS A 48 -6.52 -2.63 1.07
CA HIS A 48 -5.98 -3.98 1.17
C HIS A 48 -6.49 -4.70 2.42
N GLN A 49 -6.49 -4.03 3.57
CA GLN A 49 -6.97 -4.60 4.83
C GLN A 49 -8.47 -4.93 4.75
N MET A 50 -9.27 -4.03 4.21
CA MET A 50 -10.70 -4.26 3.96
C MET A 50 -10.92 -5.44 3.01
N HIS A 51 -10.12 -5.54 1.94
CA HIS A 51 -10.19 -6.64 1.00
C HIS A 51 -9.88 -7.99 1.65
N GLU A 52 -8.80 -8.10 2.43
CA GLU A 52 -8.44 -9.34 3.11
C GLU A 52 -9.46 -9.71 4.21
N ALA A 53 -10.01 -8.72 4.92
CA ALA A 53 -11.10 -8.94 5.88
C ALA A 53 -12.35 -9.49 5.18
N PHE A 54 -12.76 -8.89 4.07
CA PHE A 54 -13.90 -9.36 3.29
C PHE A 54 -13.66 -10.76 2.69
N LYS A 55 -12.46 -11.03 2.21
CA LYS A 55 -12.06 -12.35 1.70
C LYS A 55 -12.13 -13.42 2.78
N SER A 56 -11.63 -13.14 3.99
CA SER A 56 -11.74 -14.03 5.15
C SER A 56 -13.20 -14.29 5.51
N TYR A 57 -14.02 -13.24 5.55
CA TYR A 57 -15.46 -13.34 5.78
C TYR A 57 -16.16 -14.19 4.71
N LYS A 58 -15.90 -13.93 3.43
CA LYS A 58 -16.41 -14.72 2.30
C LYS A 58 -16.00 -16.19 2.39
N CYS A 59 -14.78 -16.49 2.86
CA CYS A 59 -14.35 -17.87 3.12
C CYS A 59 -15.17 -18.54 4.24
N LYS A 60 -15.49 -17.83 5.33
CA LYS A 60 -16.38 -18.34 6.39
C LYS A 60 -17.78 -18.66 5.84
N LEU A 61 -18.35 -17.74 5.06
CA LEU A 61 -19.65 -17.92 4.42
C LEU A 61 -19.65 -19.13 3.45
N HIS A 62 -18.60 -19.29 2.66
CA HIS A 62 -18.49 -20.42 1.74
C HIS A 62 -18.39 -21.77 2.50
N ARG A 63 -17.79 -21.80 3.70
CA ARG A 63 -17.81 -23.00 4.55
C ARG A 63 -19.22 -23.35 5.01
N ILE A 64 -20.05 -22.36 5.34
CA ILE A 64 -21.46 -22.58 5.69
C ILE A 64 -22.23 -23.09 4.46
N TYR A 65 -22.06 -22.44 3.32
CA TYR A 65 -22.67 -22.85 2.04
C TYR A 65 -22.41 -24.32 1.71
N LYS A 66 -21.16 -24.78 1.88
CA LYS A 66 -20.75 -26.17 1.62
C LYS A 66 -21.38 -27.21 2.56
N LYS A 67 -21.97 -26.81 3.69
CA LYS A 67 -22.71 -27.73 4.57
C LYS A 67 -24.03 -28.17 3.95
N PHE A 68 -24.59 -27.37 3.03
CA PHE A 68 -25.81 -27.72 2.33
C PHE A 68 -25.52 -28.65 1.16
N ARG A 69 -26.39 -29.66 0.98
CA ARG A 69 -26.27 -30.62 -0.14
C ARG A 69 -26.59 -30.02 -1.50
N THR A 70 -27.50 -29.06 -1.54
CA THR A 70 -28.02 -28.48 -2.78
C THR A 70 -28.07 -26.96 -2.66
N SER A 71 -27.70 -26.25 -3.72
CA SER A 71 -27.75 -24.78 -3.77
C SER A 71 -29.13 -24.21 -3.46
N LYS A 72 -30.20 -24.84 -3.96
CA LYS A 72 -31.58 -24.41 -3.68
C LYS A 72 -31.86 -24.34 -2.17
N ILE A 73 -31.35 -25.31 -1.40
CA ILE A 73 -31.48 -25.32 0.06
C ILE A 73 -30.60 -24.25 0.70
N ALA A 74 -29.38 -24.04 0.18
CA ALA A 74 -28.50 -22.99 0.70
C ALA A 74 -29.10 -21.59 0.49
N ARG A 75 -29.73 -21.32 -0.66
CA ARG A 75 -30.36 -20.03 -0.99
C ARG A 75 -31.53 -19.67 -0.09
N THR A 76 -32.27 -20.65 0.42
CA THR A 76 -33.39 -20.44 1.34
C THR A 76 -32.97 -20.34 2.82
N ASN A 77 -31.70 -20.63 3.13
CA ASN A 77 -31.17 -20.64 4.49
C ASN A 77 -29.93 -19.73 4.59
N PRO A 78 -30.09 -18.40 4.47
CA PRO A 78 -29.01 -17.45 4.71
C PRO A 78 -28.62 -17.45 6.21
N PRO A 79 -27.33 -17.20 6.54
CA PRO A 79 -26.92 -16.90 7.91
C PRO A 79 -27.53 -15.58 8.42
N ASP A 80 -27.88 -15.51 9.69
CA ASP A 80 -28.56 -14.34 10.31
C ASP A 80 -27.77 -13.03 10.14
N GLU A 81 -26.44 -13.10 10.11
CA GLU A 81 -25.54 -11.95 9.96
C GLU A 81 -25.47 -11.40 8.52
N VAL A 82 -26.05 -12.09 7.53
CA VAL A 82 -25.89 -11.78 6.11
C VAL A 82 -27.21 -11.32 5.50
N ASP A 83 -27.20 -10.15 4.87
CA ASP A 83 -28.33 -9.71 4.04
C ASP A 83 -28.63 -10.72 2.92
N ILE A 84 -29.93 -11.01 2.72
CA ILE A 84 -30.42 -12.02 1.79
C ILE A 84 -29.94 -11.73 0.36
N LYS A 85 -29.94 -10.47 -0.08
CA LYS A 85 -29.50 -10.12 -1.44
C LYS A 85 -28.01 -10.40 -1.62
N THR A 86 -27.21 -10.10 -0.60
CA THR A 86 -25.78 -10.40 -0.59
C THR A 86 -25.52 -11.89 -0.61
N TRP A 87 -26.25 -12.67 0.20
CA TRP A 87 -26.16 -14.13 0.23
C TRP A 87 -26.48 -14.76 -1.13
N LEU A 88 -27.58 -14.34 -1.77
CA LEU A 88 -27.98 -14.86 -3.08
C LEU A 88 -26.94 -14.59 -4.16
N LYS A 89 -26.31 -13.40 -4.16
CA LYS A 89 -25.21 -13.08 -5.08
C LYS A 89 -24.02 -14.01 -4.88
N LEU A 90 -23.64 -14.28 -3.63
CA LEU A 90 -22.56 -15.21 -3.30
C LEU A 90 -22.88 -16.65 -3.73
N CYS A 91 -24.11 -17.13 -3.48
CA CYS A 91 -24.55 -18.44 -3.96
C CYS A 91 -24.47 -18.56 -5.49
N THR A 92 -24.95 -17.54 -6.22
CA THR A 92 -24.84 -17.53 -7.68
C THR A 92 -23.38 -17.58 -8.14
N GLN A 93 -22.50 -16.80 -7.50
CA GLN A 93 -21.08 -16.84 -7.82
C GLN A 93 -20.43 -18.21 -7.55
N TRP A 94 -20.81 -18.90 -6.48
CA TRP A 94 -20.25 -20.22 -6.17
C TRP A 94 -20.79 -21.34 -7.07
N GLU A 95 -21.95 -21.14 -7.68
CA GLU A 95 -22.51 -22.05 -8.68
C GLU A 95 -21.99 -21.80 -10.09
N ASP A 96 -21.43 -20.62 -10.36
CA ASP A 96 -20.79 -20.31 -11.62
C ASP A 96 -19.67 -21.30 -11.94
N ASP A 97 -19.74 -21.90 -13.13
CA ASP A 97 -18.79 -22.92 -13.57
C ASP A 97 -17.41 -22.33 -13.85
N ASP A 98 -17.32 -21.08 -14.31
CA ASP A 98 -16.05 -20.38 -14.49
C ASP A 98 -15.36 -20.18 -13.14
N TYR A 99 -16.13 -19.80 -12.13
CA TYR A 99 -15.63 -19.66 -10.76
C TYR A 99 -15.14 -21.00 -10.20
N LYS A 100 -15.89 -22.09 -10.39
CA LYS A 100 -15.47 -23.43 -9.96
C LYS A 100 -14.21 -23.88 -10.68
N ALA A 101 -14.12 -23.66 -11.99
CA ALA A 101 -12.96 -24.02 -12.80
C ALA A 101 -11.72 -23.27 -12.32
N LEU A 102 -11.84 -21.96 -12.08
CA LEU A 102 -10.76 -21.14 -11.54
C LEU A 102 -10.36 -21.59 -10.12
N SER A 103 -11.34 -21.88 -9.26
CA SER A 103 -11.09 -22.37 -7.90
C SER A 103 -10.33 -23.70 -7.92
N LYS A 104 -10.70 -24.64 -8.79
CA LYS A 104 -10.01 -25.92 -8.96
C LYS A 104 -8.59 -25.74 -9.47
N LYS A 105 -8.37 -24.86 -10.46
CA LYS A 105 -7.03 -24.51 -10.95
C LYS A 105 -6.17 -23.93 -9.82
N ASN A 106 -6.69 -22.99 -9.05
CA ASN A 106 -5.99 -22.38 -7.92
C ASN A 106 -5.64 -23.40 -6.83
N ALA A 107 -6.54 -24.33 -6.52
CA ALA A 107 -6.28 -25.41 -5.57
C ALA A 107 -5.14 -26.33 -6.05
N THR A 108 -5.15 -26.73 -7.32
CA THR A 108 -4.09 -27.53 -7.94
C THR A 108 -2.76 -26.77 -7.98
N ASN A 109 -2.77 -25.48 -8.27
CA ASN A 109 -1.55 -24.66 -8.26
C ASN A 109 -0.98 -24.55 -6.85
N ARG A 110 -1.85 -24.44 -5.84
CA ARG A 110 -1.44 -24.44 -4.43
C ARG A 110 -0.90 -25.79 -3.96
N SER A 111 -1.45 -26.91 -4.41
CA SER A 111 -0.92 -28.23 -4.03
C SER A 111 0.43 -28.55 -4.69
N LYS A 112 0.72 -27.97 -5.86
CA LYS A 112 2.02 -28.08 -6.55
C LYS A 112 3.10 -27.15 -5.99
N LEU A 113 2.76 -26.26 -5.06
CA LEU A 113 3.71 -25.31 -4.49
C LEU A 113 4.60 -26.04 -3.48
N VAL A 114 5.77 -26.53 -3.95
CA VAL A 114 6.73 -27.30 -3.15
C VAL A 114 7.48 -26.42 -2.14
N ILE A 115 7.72 -25.15 -2.50
CA ILE A 115 8.42 -24.20 -1.64
C ILE A 115 7.42 -23.13 -1.21
N ASN A 116 7.03 -23.17 0.06
CA ASN A 116 6.37 -22.03 0.70
C ASN A 116 7.42 -20.91 0.78
N HIS A 117 7.44 -19.99 -0.18
CA HIS A 117 8.32 -18.84 -0.13
C HIS A 117 7.91 -17.93 1.03
N THR A 118 8.39 -18.28 2.22
CA THR A 118 8.51 -17.38 3.36
C THR A 118 9.93 -16.87 3.37
N ALA A 119 10.35 -16.22 2.27
CA ALA A 119 11.35 -15.18 2.42
C ALA A 119 10.67 -14.06 3.19
N ARG A 120 10.53 -14.26 4.51
CA ARG A 120 10.26 -13.18 5.42
C ARG A 120 11.47 -12.26 5.22
N SER A 121 11.27 -11.17 4.49
CA SER A 121 12.20 -10.05 4.55
C SER A 121 12.45 -9.81 6.03
N LYS A 122 13.72 -9.88 6.44
CA LYS A 122 14.07 -9.61 7.84
C LYS A 122 13.47 -8.24 8.17
N SER A 123 12.78 -8.15 9.31
CA SER A 123 12.29 -6.85 9.76
C SER A 123 13.47 -5.89 9.87
N LEU A 124 13.24 -4.60 9.64
CA LEU A 124 14.28 -3.57 9.75
C LEU A 124 15.06 -3.70 11.07
N HIS A 125 14.34 -3.95 12.16
CA HIS A 125 14.91 -4.21 13.48
C HIS A 125 15.94 -5.36 13.49
N ARG A 126 15.61 -6.49 12.85
CA ARG A 126 16.51 -7.66 12.77
C ARG A 126 17.72 -7.40 11.89
N LEU A 127 17.58 -6.59 10.83
CA LEU A 127 18.70 -6.16 10.00
C LEU A 127 19.63 -5.20 10.77
N CYS A 128 19.06 -4.28 11.56
CA CYS A 128 19.85 -3.39 12.41
C CYS A 128 20.60 -4.14 13.50
N GLU A 129 19.98 -5.13 14.15
CA GLU A 129 20.64 -5.98 15.15
C GLU A 129 21.84 -6.75 14.59
N GLU A 130 21.70 -7.31 13.39
CA GLU A 130 22.78 -8.05 12.73
C GLU A 130 23.93 -7.15 12.26
N LYS A 131 23.69 -5.84 12.08
CA LYS A 131 24.69 -4.85 11.67
C LYS A 131 25.12 -3.91 12.81
N ARG A 132 24.84 -4.25 14.07
CA ARG A 132 25.18 -3.42 15.26
C ARG A 132 26.67 -3.15 15.43
N ASP A 133 27.55 -3.89 14.75
CA ASP A 133 29.00 -3.65 14.79
C ASP A 133 29.49 -2.70 13.68
N GLU A 134 28.61 -2.25 12.78
CA GLU A 134 28.90 -1.30 11.68
C GLU A 134 27.92 -0.12 11.75
N ASP A 135 28.17 0.84 12.65
CA ASP A 135 27.35 2.04 12.85
C ASP A 135 27.12 2.88 11.57
N SER A 136 27.92 2.67 10.52
CA SER A 136 27.80 3.34 9.22
C SER A 136 26.75 2.69 8.29
N ALA A 137 26.34 1.45 8.52
CA ALA A 137 25.59 0.66 7.53
C ALA A 137 24.09 0.98 7.46
N VAL A 138 23.51 1.58 8.50
CA VAL A 138 22.07 1.88 8.54
C VAL A 138 21.75 3.08 7.63
N ILE A 139 22.54 4.16 7.70
CA ILE A 139 22.33 5.35 6.87
C ILE A 139 22.65 5.06 5.40
N GLU A 140 23.67 4.25 5.12
CA GLU A 140 24.04 3.85 3.76
C GLU A 140 22.94 2.99 3.10
N PHE A 141 22.34 2.07 3.85
CA PHE A 141 21.18 1.28 3.41
C PHE A 141 19.99 2.15 2.98
N TYR A 142 19.70 3.23 3.72
CA TYR A 142 18.63 4.16 3.34
C TYR A 142 18.96 4.94 2.05
N LYS A 143 20.24 5.22 1.78
CA LYS A 143 20.68 5.88 0.53
C LYS A 143 20.60 4.97 -0.69
N GLU A 144 20.80 3.66 -0.53
CA GLU A 144 20.69 2.67 -1.61
C GLU A 144 19.24 2.36 -2.01
N LEU A 145 18.28 2.46 -1.09
CA LEU A 145 16.86 2.22 -1.36
C LEU A 145 16.13 3.40 -2.01
N THR A 146 16.69 4.61 -1.92
CA THR A 146 16.20 5.77 -2.65
C THR A 146 16.82 5.76 -4.04
N PRO A 147 16.04 5.65 -5.14
CA PRO A 147 16.60 5.82 -6.47
C PRO A 147 17.19 7.23 -6.55
N THR A 148 18.52 7.33 -6.64
CA THR A 148 19.18 8.59 -6.94
C THR A 148 18.58 9.08 -8.25
N ARG A 149 17.84 10.19 -8.17
CA ARG A 149 17.28 10.86 -9.32
C ARG A 149 18.47 11.36 -10.14
N THR A 150 18.94 10.54 -11.07
CA THR A 150 19.94 10.94 -12.05
C THR A 150 19.29 12.01 -12.89
N VAL A 151 19.54 13.27 -12.54
CA VAL A 151 19.22 14.40 -13.41
C VAL A 151 20.23 14.29 -14.54
N VAL A 152 19.82 13.65 -15.64
CA VAL A 152 20.57 13.64 -16.88
C VAL A 152 20.47 15.06 -17.42
N GLY A 153 21.58 15.80 -17.34
CA GLY A 153 21.76 17.09 -18.01
C GLY A 153 21.99 16.94 -19.49
#